data_AF-V4MWE7-F1
#
_entry.id   AF-V4MWE7-F1
#
_cell.length_a   1.000
_cell.length_b   1.000
_cell.length_c   1.000
_cell.angle_alpha   90.00
_cell.angle_beta   90.00
_cell.angle_gamma   90.00
#
_symmetry.space_group_name_H-M   'P 1'
#
loop_
_entity.id
_entity.type
_entity.pdbx_description
1 polymer ?
#
loop_
_entity_poly.entity_id
_entity_poly.type
_entity_poly.pdbx_seq_one_letter_code
_entity_poly.pdbx_strand_id
1 'polypeptide(L)'
;MSEFWIDQLTVEKVVLTGLRADSAVLEGGVDLFVDEAPWARLFPLAHAHAVQEVGGVLSIDIQLPYRLGEGFDRPRLRLVMAATGEPIGHSASRPLPRKRKARALVLIPAGHRYDHDKVRMHDWPVSQIIDTYSNIGDLMVYDSTLKLLDFDEIEVANIVDFNDHDVDRYNTEFDFAFLRGSNFIHEYMDWARAGDLIERLDIPVFAIGVGAQAETRRPINLPPEGQRVWAAIADKCGSIGVRGIYSAEVLAHNGIKNVEVVGCPSLFRRRDRNLTLDLKHQADIRRIAFSLRRETGGNYCRDLETYLGLQRAFMLRLDQESQMTVTLHGEREEKAYFFRDRDRELQARETLFEEDWFQESTIFQMEDIYRTRMFFNTTVAQYDDFIVTQDFAIGYRVHGILPALANGIPAMLVDYDERSAELAQTLNIPLIPESELKNASWRDFYKREAWSRFAASFTEKYDTMRKYLTKNGVPHRL
;
A
#
# COMPACT_ATOMS: atom_id res chain seq x y z
N MET A 1 4.98 -5.17 29.09
CA MET A 1 4.90 -4.11 28.07
C MET A 1 4.51 -2.83 28.79
N SER A 2 5.20 -1.72 28.51
CA SER A 2 4.89 -0.42 29.10
C SER A 2 3.44 -0.01 28.79
N GLU A 3 2.78 0.70 29.72
CA GLU A 3 1.40 1.18 29.53
C GLU A 3 1.28 2.25 28.43
N PHE A 4 2.41 2.80 27.98
CA PHE A 4 2.53 3.87 26.99
C PHE A 4 3.65 3.53 25.99
N TRP A 5 3.73 4.27 24.89
CA TRP A 5 4.71 4.08 23.82
C TRP A 5 5.25 5.39 23.27
N ILE A 6 6.30 5.30 22.45
CA ILE A 6 6.83 6.43 21.70
C ILE A 6 6.02 6.57 20.41
N ASP A 7 5.31 7.68 20.26
CA ASP A 7 4.59 7.98 19.02
C ASP A 7 5.54 8.59 17.98
N GLN A 8 6.31 9.60 18.37
CA GLN A 8 7.27 10.28 17.48
C GLN A 8 8.63 10.43 18.17
N LEU A 9 9.72 10.25 17.43
CA LEU A 9 11.08 10.54 17.90
C LEU A 9 11.87 11.20 16.77
N THR A 10 12.35 12.41 17.01
CA THR A 10 13.08 13.24 16.04
C THR A 10 14.33 13.85 16.69
N VAL A 11 15.13 14.59 15.92
CA VAL A 11 16.30 15.33 16.45
C VAL A 11 15.94 16.46 17.41
N GLU A 12 14.67 16.84 17.45
CA GLU A 12 14.20 18.00 18.23
C GLU A 12 13.26 17.61 19.37
N LYS A 13 12.55 16.47 19.25
CA LYS A 13 11.48 16.12 20.18
C LYS A 13 11.19 14.63 20.25
N VAL A 14 10.49 14.26 21.33
CA VAL A 14 9.88 12.95 21.60
C VAL A 14 8.41 13.15 21.89
N VAL A 15 7.53 12.35 21.30
CA VAL A 15 6.11 12.31 21.67
C VAL A 15 5.82 10.99 22.36
N LEU A 16 5.41 11.05 23.62
CA LEU A 16 4.97 9.88 24.40
C LEU A 16 3.44 9.84 24.44
N THR A 17 2.85 8.71 24.08
CA THR A 17 1.40 8.55 23.99
C THR A 17 0.95 7.29 24.72
N GLY A 18 -0.27 7.29 25.26
CA GLY A 18 -0.81 6.18 26.07
C GLY A 18 -0.64 6.39 27.58
N LEU A 19 -0.16 7.57 27.98
CA LEU A 19 0.09 7.90 29.39
C LEU A 19 -1.24 8.16 30.11
N ARG A 20 -1.32 7.82 31.39
CA ARG A 20 -2.41 8.24 32.29
C ARG A 20 -1.89 9.25 33.30
N ALA A 21 -2.79 9.99 33.92
CA ALA A 21 -2.43 11.02 34.91
C ALA A 21 -1.64 10.45 36.12
N ASP A 22 -1.76 9.16 36.38
CA ASP A 22 -1.06 8.42 37.44
C ASP A 22 0.16 7.62 36.94
N SER A 23 0.52 7.72 35.66
CA SER A 23 1.68 7.00 35.13
C SER A 23 2.98 7.45 35.81
N ALA A 24 3.68 6.50 36.45
CA ALA A 24 4.91 6.76 37.21
C ALA A 24 6.02 7.47 36.40
N VAL A 25 6.02 7.33 35.07
CA VAL A 25 6.97 8.01 34.18
C VAL A 25 6.81 9.54 34.16
N LEU A 26 5.62 10.06 34.50
CA LEU A 26 5.38 11.52 34.53
C LEU A 26 6.27 12.22 35.55
N GLU A 27 6.54 11.57 36.69
CA GLU A 27 7.45 12.06 37.73
C GLU A 27 8.86 11.46 37.62
N GLY A 28 8.94 10.15 37.33
CA GLY A 28 10.20 9.40 37.30
C GLY A 28 11.10 9.73 36.09
N GLY A 29 10.50 10.17 34.98
CA GLY A 29 11.22 10.53 33.76
C GLY A 29 11.62 9.33 32.88
N VAL A 30 12.21 9.67 31.74
CA VAL A 30 12.69 8.75 30.70
C VAL A 30 14.14 9.09 30.36
N ASP A 31 15.01 8.10 30.33
CA ASP A 31 16.40 8.29 29.91
C ASP A 31 16.54 8.05 28.41
N LEU A 32 17.03 9.06 27.71
CA LEU A 32 17.39 9.02 26.30
C LEU A 32 18.87 8.66 26.16
N PHE A 33 19.12 7.59 25.42
CA PHE A 33 20.45 7.12 25.02
C PHE A 33 20.69 7.44 23.54
N VAL A 34 21.93 7.82 23.23
CA VAL A 34 22.44 8.06 21.88
C VAL A 34 23.66 7.18 21.68
N ASP A 35 23.59 6.23 20.75
CA ASP A 35 24.66 5.24 20.49
C ASP A 35 25.14 4.54 21.79
N GLU A 36 24.17 4.09 22.60
CA GLU A 36 24.36 3.47 23.92
C GLU A 36 24.94 4.37 25.03
N ALA A 37 25.26 5.63 24.72
CA ALA A 37 25.67 6.61 25.72
C ALA A 37 24.44 7.32 26.35
N PRO A 38 24.36 7.47 27.68
CA PRO A 38 23.33 8.29 28.31
C PRO A 38 23.46 9.73 27.82
N TRP A 39 22.37 10.30 27.29
CA TRP A 39 22.41 11.62 26.67
C TRP A 39 21.59 12.65 27.46
N ALA A 40 20.34 12.33 27.82
CA ALA A 40 19.54 13.20 28.69
C ALA A 40 18.47 12.40 29.45
N ARG A 41 18.08 12.94 30.61
CA ARG A 41 16.84 12.55 31.30
C ARG A 41 15.73 13.51 30.94
N LEU A 42 14.62 12.99 30.43
CA LEU A 42 13.45 13.73 30.02
C LEU A 42 12.35 13.55 31.07
N PHE A 43 11.87 14.65 31.65
CA PHE A 43 10.72 14.65 32.54
C PHE A 43 9.48 15.06 31.75
N PRO A 44 8.52 14.15 31.46
CA PRO A 44 7.47 14.39 30.49
C PRO A 44 6.71 15.71 30.70
N LEU A 45 6.26 16.00 31.92
CA LEU A 45 5.49 17.21 32.20
C LEU A 45 6.37 18.47 32.27
N ALA A 46 7.59 18.37 32.80
CA ALA A 46 8.47 19.52 32.97
C ALA A 46 9.10 19.99 31.65
N HIS A 47 9.30 19.06 30.71
CA HIS A 47 9.84 19.33 29.38
C HIS A 47 8.76 19.33 28.27
N ALA A 48 7.48 19.32 28.65
CA ALA A 48 6.37 19.33 27.70
C ALA A 48 6.35 20.65 26.90
N HIS A 49 6.43 20.55 25.59
CA HIS A 49 6.06 21.61 24.68
C HIS A 49 4.53 21.67 24.49
N ALA A 50 3.87 20.52 24.42
CA ALA A 50 2.42 20.41 24.34
C ALA A 50 1.93 19.15 25.06
N VAL A 51 0.74 19.23 25.64
CA VAL A 51 0.04 18.08 26.24
C VAL A 51 -1.36 18.01 25.63
N GLN A 52 -1.73 16.84 25.12
CA GLN A 52 -3.07 16.55 24.64
C GLN A 52 -3.68 15.46 25.49
N GLU A 53 -4.96 15.59 25.83
CA GLU A 53 -5.71 14.58 26.57
C GLU A 53 -6.97 14.19 25.80
N VAL A 54 -7.14 12.88 25.57
CA VAL A 54 -8.35 12.33 24.96
C VAL A 54 -8.78 11.11 25.76
N GLY A 55 -9.95 11.18 26.39
CA GLY A 55 -10.51 10.05 27.16
C GLY A 55 -9.64 9.60 28.34
N GLY A 56 -8.95 10.54 29.01
CA GLY A 56 -8.05 10.23 30.14
C GLY A 56 -6.69 9.66 29.72
N VAL A 57 -6.40 9.62 28.42
CA VAL A 57 -5.10 9.25 27.86
C VAL A 57 -4.37 10.51 27.41
N LEU A 58 -3.16 10.68 27.92
CA LEU A 58 -2.25 11.78 27.64
C LEU A 58 -1.32 11.43 26.46
N SER A 59 -1.10 12.43 25.62
CA SER A 59 -0.04 12.48 24.63
C SER A 59 0.80 13.73 24.89
N ILE A 60 2.08 13.54 25.19
CA ILE A 60 2.99 14.59 25.64
C ILE A 60 4.08 14.76 24.59
N ASP A 61 4.12 15.93 23.97
CA ASP A 61 5.21 16.39 23.11
C ASP A 61 6.31 16.99 23.98
N ILE A 62 7.45 16.32 24.04
CA ILE A 62 8.61 16.65 24.86
C ILE A 62 9.70 17.19 23.96
N GLN A 63 10.08 18.46 24.15
CA GLN A 63 11.21 19.04 23.45
C GLN A 63 12.52 18.47 24.01
N LEU A 64 13.43 18.06 23.14
CA LEU A 64 14.77 17.64 23.56
C LEU A 64 15.57 18.85 24.05
N PRO A 65 16.31 18.74 25.16
CA PRO A 65 17.06 19.86 25.75
C PRO A 65 18.17 20.39 24.84
N TYR A 66 18.68 19.56 23.93
CA TYR A 66 19.64 19.94 22.91
C TYR A 66 19.23 19.33 21.56
N ARG A 67 19.48 20.02 20.45
CA ARG A 67 19.30 19.41 19.13
C ARG A 67 20.34 18.32 18.93
N LEU A 68 19.94 17.15 18.44
CA LEU A 68 20.85 16.07 18.00
C LEU A 68 21.66 16.41 16.73
N GLY A 69 21.88 17.71 16.43
CA GLY A 69 22.13 18.23 15.08
C GLY A 69 23.58 18.55 14.69
N GLU A 70 24.57 18.43 15.59
CA GLU A 70 25.97 18.69 15.23
C GLU A 70 26.89 17.60 15.80
N GLY A 71 27.15 16.56 15.01
CA GLY A 71 28.16 15.54 15.32
C GLY A 71 27.78 14.10 14.98
N PHE A 72 26.48 13.79 14.90
CA PHE A 72 26.00 12.43 14.62
C PHE A 72 25.50 12.30 13.18
N ASP A 73 26.03 11.33 12.43
CA ASP A 73 25.55 11.02 11.07
C ASP A 73 24.37 10.02 11.09
N ARG A 74 24.31 9.14 12.10
CA ARG A 74 23.21 8.18 12.29
C ARG A 74 23.06 7.75 13.75
N PRO A 75 22.65 8.65 14.66
CA PRO A 75 22.53 8.29 16.06
C PRO A 75 21.46 7.21 16.25
N ARG A 76 21.79 6.13 16.95
CA ARG A 76 20.81 5.18 17.48
C ARG A 76 20.20 5.79 18.72
N LEU A 77 18.90 6.03 18.67
CA LEU A 77 18.16 6.51 19.83
C LEU A 77 17.46 5.35 20.53
N ARG A 78 17.60 5.31 21.85
CA ARG A 78 16.90 4.36 22.72
C ARG A 78 16.35 5.10 23.93
N LEU A 79 15.09 4.87 24.26
CA LEU A 79 14.46 5.46 25.44
C LEU A 79 14.06 4.36 26.43
N VAL A 80 14.43 4.55 27.69
CA VAL A 80 14.13 3.63 28.78
C VAL A 80 13.49 4.36 29.95
N MET A 81 12.66 3.65 30.70
CA MET A 81 12.12 4.12 31.97
C MET A 81 13.28 4.44 32.93
N ALA A 82 13.39 5.68 33.39
CA ALA A 82 14.51 6.09 34.24
C ALA A 82 14.56 5.34 35.59
N ALA A 83 13.41 4.89 36.09
CA ALA A 83 13.29 4.16 37.35
C ALA A 83 13.71 2.69 37.25
N THR A 84 13.46 2.03 36.11
CA THR A 84 13.65 0.57 35.97
C THR A 84 14.72 0.18 34.95
N GLY A 85 15.12 1.11 34.07
CA GLY A 85 15.97 0.83 32.92
C GLY A 85 15.27 0.02 31.82
N GLU A 86 13.99 -0.31 31.98
CA GLU A 86 13.24 -1.07 30.98
C GLU A 86 12.99 -0.24 29.72
N PRO A 87 13.15 -0.83 28.52
CA PRO A 87 12.84 -0.14 27.27
C PRO A 87 11.36 0.19 27.18
N ILE A 88 11.06 1.39 26.67
CA ILE A 88 9.69 1.78 26.34
C ILE A 88 9.28 1.04 25.04
N GLY A 89 8.02 0.64 24.92
CA GLY A 89 7.52 0.01 23.69
C GLY A 89 7.79 0.89 22.45
N HIS A 90 8.24 0.26 21.35
CA HIS A 90 8.60 0.93 20.09
C HIS A 90 9.74 1.96 20.21
N SER A 91 10.63 1.76 21.19
CA SER A 91 11.85 2.55 21.42
C SER A 91 13.08 2.10 20.63
N ALA A 92 13.00 1.00 19.88
CA ALA A 92 14.15 0.47 19.16
C ALA A 92 14.49 1.37 17.96
N SER A 93 15.65 2.02 18.05
CA SER A 93 16.48 2.52 16.95
C SER A 93 15.73 3.27 15.86
N ARG A 94 15.19 4.46 16.18
CA ARG A 94 14.72 5.38 15.14
C ARG A 94 15.91 6.19 14.60
N PRO A 95 16.41 5.94 13.38
CA PRO A 95 17.43 6.74 12.76
C PRO A 95 16.82 8.11 12.53
N LEU A 96 17.54 9.08 13.04
CA LEU A 96 17.23 10.48 12.83
C LEU A 96 17.60 10.91 11.41
N PRO A 97 17.04 12.05 10.94
CA PRO A 97 17.44 12.63 9.68
C PRO A 97 18.96 12.79 9.59
N ARG A 98 19.54 12.26 8.51
CA ARG A 98 20.97 12.36 8.17
C ARG A 98 21.29 13.71 7.50
N LYS A 99 22.57 14.08 7.49
CA LYS A 99 23.08 15.21 6.66
C LYS A 99 23.08 14.91 5.15
N ARG A 100 22.83 13.65 4.77
CA ARG A 100 22.74 13.16 3.39
C ARG A 100 21.35 12.56 3.12
N LYS A 101 21.00 12.40 1.83
CA LYS A 101 19.81 11.63 1.45
C LYS A 101 19.90 10.18 1.92
N ALA A 102 18.75 9.61 2.26
CA ALA A 102 18.65 8.26 2.79
C ALA A 102 18.82 7.20 1.69
N ARG A 103 19.53 6.13 1.98
CA ARG A 103 19.60 4.90 1.18
C ARG A 103 18.68 3.87 1.81
N ALA A 104 17.87 3.16 1.06
CA ALA A 104 16.90 2.25 1.64
C ALA A 104 16.90 0.85 1.03
N LEU A 105 16.40 -0.10 1.80
CA LEU A 105 16.18 -1.47 1.36
C LEU A 105 14.69 -1.69 1.12
N VAL A 106 14.37 -2.45 0.08
CA VAL A 106 13.04 -3.03 -0.11
C VAL A 106 13.11 -4.54 0.14
N LEU A 107 12.25 -5.05 1.02
CA LEU A 107 12.24 -6.47 1.39
C LEU A 107 11.66 -7.35 0.27
N ILE A 108 10.52 -6.93 -0.29
CA ILE A 108 9.82 -7.66 -1.37
C ILE A 108 9.42 -6.65 -2.45
N PRO A 109 10.27 -6.40 -3.47
CA PRO A 109 9.96 -5.45 -4.55
C PRO A 109 8.89 -5.99 -5.51
N ALA A 110 8.49 -5.18 -6.47
CA ALA A 110 7.67 -5.61 -7.61
C ALA A 110 8.20 -4.99 -8.90
N GLY A 111 8.62 -5.81 -9.87
CA GLY A 111 9.23 -5.32 -11.11
C GLY A 111 10.65 -4.76 -10.91
N HIS A 112 11.10 -3.96 -11.87
CA HIS A 112 12.43 -3.33 -11.92
C HIS A 112 12.33 -1.81 -11.80
N ARG A 113 13.15 -1.22 -10.92
CA ARG A 113 13.23 0.23 -10.70
C ARG A 113 14.09 0.90 -11.78
N TYR A 114 13.65 2.03 -12.31
CA TYR A 114 14.42 2.87 -13.24
C TYR A 114 14.12 4.36 -12.98
N ASP A 115 14.91 5.26 -13.56
CA ASP A 115 14.74 6.72 -13.41
C ASP A 115 14.42 7.17 -11.97
N HIS A 116 15.24 6.72 -11.01
CA HIS A 116 15.06 6.96 -9.57
C HIS A 116 13.86 6.25 -8.94
N ASP A 117 12.62 6.66 -9.23
CA ASP A 117 11.40 6.23 -8.53
C ASP A 117 10.33 5.59 -9.43
N LYS A 118 10.67 5.27 -10.69
CA LYS A 118 9.75 4.61 -11.62
C LYS A 118 9.91 3.11 -11.63
N VAL A 119 8.83 2.38 -11.89
CA VAL A 119 8.84 0.91 -11.99
C VAL A 119 8.39 0.44 -13.37
N ARG A 120 9.07 -0.59 -13.86
CA ARG A 120 8.72 -1.35 -15.06
C ARG A 120 8.66 -2.84 -14.74
N MET A 121 8.07 -3.62 -15.64
CA MET A 121 8.20 -5.07 -15.60
C MET A 121 9.67 -5.47 -15.75
N HIS A 122 10.00 -6.69 -15.31
CA HIS A 122 11.30 -7.27 -15.62
C HIS A 122 11.51 -7.35 -17.13
N ASP A 123 12.77 -7.28 -17.57
CA ASP A 123 13.15 -7.32 -18.99
C ASP A 123 12.98 -8.75 -19.52
N TRP A 124 11.73 -9.15 -19.72
CA TRP A 124 11.32 -10.46 -20.22
C TRP A 124 10.97 -10.37 -21.71
N PRO A 125 11.21 -11.44 -22.50
CA PRO A 125 10.67 -11.53 -23.83
C PRO A 125 9.14 -11.47 -23.78
N VAL A 126 8.51 -10.90 -24.82
CA VAL A 126 7.05 -10.73 -24.90
C VAL A 126 6.31 -12.06 -24.66
N SER A 127 6.83 -13.17 -25.17
CA SER A 127 6.29 -14.51 -24.92
C SER A 127 6.17 -14.82 -23.43
N GLN A 128 7.21 -14.56 -22.63
CA GLN A 128 7.20 -14.76 -21.19
C GLN A 128 6.27 -13.77 -20.47
N ILE A 129 6.16 -12.52 -20.95
CA ILE A 129 5.19 -11.55 -20.43
C ILE A 129 3.77 -12.08 -20.61
N ILE A 130 3.44 -12.63 -21.79
CA ILE A 130 2.13 -13.24 -22.07
C ILE A 130 1.92 -14.47 -21.17
N ASP A 131 2.88 -15.38 -21.13
CA ASP A 131 2.76 -16.67 -20.46
C ASP A 131 2.73 -16.56 -18.92
N THR A 132 3.27 -15.49 -18.35
CA THR A 132 3.34 -15.28 -16.89
C THR A 132 2.24 -14.35 -16.42
N TYR A 133 1.35 -14.82 -15.55
CA TYR A 133 0.44 -13.91 -14.85
C TYR A 133 1.25 -12.93 -13.99
N SER A 134 1.17 -11.64 -14.31
CA SER A 134 1.94 -10.59 -13.64
C SER A 134 0.97 -9.57 -13.08
N ASN A 135 0.83 -9.53 -11.74
CA ASN A 135 -0.06 -8.57 -11.09
C ASN A 135 0.51 -7.14 -11.23
N ILE A 136 0.06 -6.41 -12.26
CA ILE A 136 0.53 -5.04 -12.55
C ILE A 136 0.17 -4.07 -11.41
N GLY A 137 -0.87 -4.38 -10.64
CA GLY A 137 -1.22 -3.61 -9.45
C GLY A 137 -0.07 -3.52 -8.44
N ASP A 138 0.73 -4.58 -8.28
CA ASP A 138 1.87 -4.58 -7.36
C ASP A 138 3.00 -3.65 -7.83
N LEU A 139 3.21 -3.54 -9.15
CA LEU A 139 4.15 -2.57 -9.72
C LEU A 139 3.68 -1.15 -9.41
N MET A 140 2.38 -0.87 -9.56
CA MET A 140 1.81 0.44 -9.26
C MET A 140 1.93 0.81 -7.78
N VAL A 141 1.72 -0.15 -6.87
CA VAL A 141 1.92 0.08 -5.44
C VAL A 141 3.37 0.40 -5.15
N TYR A 142 4.31 -0.39 -5.68
CA TYR A 142 5.73 -0.18 -5.44
C TYR A 142 6.20 1.17 -5.99
N ASP A 143 5.88 1.48 -7.25
CA ASP A 143 6.14 2.78 -7.90
C ASP A 143 5.56 3.95 -7.10
N SER A 144 4.35 3.78 -6.60
CA SER A 144 3.71 4.81 -5.78
C SER A 144 4.42 4.98 -4.44
N THR A 145 4.79 3.89 -3.75
CA THR A 145 5.62 3.95 -2.54
C THR A 145 6.91 4.72 -2.81
N LEU A 146 7.65 4.41 -3.88
CA LEU A 146 8.87 5.12 -4.24
C LEU A 146 8.63 6.63 -4.42
N LYS A 147 7.53 7.03 -5.08
CA LYS A 147 7.18 8.44 -5.27
C LYS A 147 6.90 9.19 -3.96
N LEU A 148 6.43 8.51 -2.92
CA LEU A 148 6.19 9.11 -1.60
C LEU A 148 7.48 9.28 -0.78
N LEU A 149 8.48 8.44 -1.00
CA LEU A 149 9.71 8.41 -0.19
C LEU A 149 10.75 9.40 -0.73
N ASP A 150 11.52 10.02 0.17
CA ASP A 150 12.70 10.79 -0.19
C ASP A 150 13.97 9.95 0.04
N PHE A 151 14.63 9.56 -1.04
CA PHE A 151 15.78 8.68 -0.99
C PHE A 151 16.80 9.05 -2.07
N ASP A 152 18.04 8.63 -1.86
CA ASP A 152 19.12 8.63 -2.83
C ASP A 152 19.07 7.35 -3.66
N GLU A 153 19.13 6.21 -2.98
CA GLU A 153 19.20 4.88 -3.57
C GLU A 153 18.28 3.90 -2.87
N ILE A 154 17.75 2.94 -3.63
CA ILE A 154 17.06 1.76 -3.11
C ILE A 154 17.68 0.50 -3.70
N GLU A 155 18.01 -0.44 -2.81
CA GLU A 155 18.43 -1.81 -3.14
C GLU A 155 17.40 -2.84 -2.64
N VAL A 156 17.38 -3.99 -3.29
CA VAL A 156 16.57 -5.14 -2.86
C VAL A 156 17.35 -5.89 -1.78
N ALA A 157 16.74 -6.07 -0.61
CA ALA A 157 17.32 -6.92 0.41
C ALA A 157 17.23 -8.39 -0.01
N ASN A 158 18.34 -9.11 0.02
CA ASN A 158 18.33 -10.55 -0.12
C ASN A 158 17.70 -11.19 1.13
N ILE A 159 16.47 -11.69 1.00
CA ILE A 159 15.75 -12.38 2.09
C ILE A 159 15.86 -13.91 2.02
N VAL A 160 16.58 -14.47 1.04
CA VAL A 160 16.58 -15.90 0.75
C VAL A 160 17.83 -16.59 1.30
N ASP A 161 19.01 -16.13 0.93
CA ASP A 161 20.28 -16.78 1.23
C ASP A 161 21.36 -15.80 1.72
N PHE A 162 20.94 -14.70 2.35
CA PHE A 162 21.86 -13.74 2.96
C PHE A 162 22.78 -14.37 4.01
N ASN A 163 23.96 -13.78 4.15
CA ASN A 163 24.97 -14.12 5.15
C ASN A 163 25.29 -12.91 6.05
N ASP A 164 26.24 -13.09 6.98
CA ASP A 164 26.60 -12.07 7.95
C ASP A 164 27.17 -10.79 7.31
N HIS A 165 27.93 -10.91 6.22
CA HIS A 165 28.45 -9.77 5.49
C HIS A 165 27.32 -8.94 4.85
N ASP A 166 26.25 -9.58 4.36
CA ASP A 166 25.09 -8.85 3.83
C ASP A 166 24.40 -8.04 4.93
N VAL A 167 24.21 -8.63 6.11
CA VAL A 167 23.60 -7.96 7.27
C VAL A 167 24.46 -6.78 7.74
N ASP A 168 25.77 -6.98 7.89
CA ASP A 168 26.70 -5.93 8.30
C ASP A 168 26.71 -4.77 7.30
N ARG A 169 26.66 -5.08 6.00
CA ARG A 169 26.50 -4.09 4.93
C ARG A 169 25.18 -3.34 5.07
N TYR A 170 24.07 -4.05 5.21
CA TYR A 170 22.74 -3.44 5.37
C TYR A 170 22.70 -2.47 6.55
N ASN A 171 23.24 -2.88 7.70
CA ASN A 171 23.27 -2.07 8.92
C ASN A 171 24.19 -0.85 8.82
N THR A 172 25.29 -0.98 8.08
CA THR A 172 26.26 0.11 7.92
C THR A 172 25.81 1.13 6.86
N GLU A 173 25.33 0.65 5.71
CA GLU A 173 25.16 1.47 4.52
C GLU A 173 23.75 2.09 4.38
N PHE A 174 22.72 1.36 4.80
CA PHE A 174 21.32 1.72 4.55
C PHE A 174 20.67 2.35 5.77
N ASP A 175 19.74 3.25 5.52
CA ASP A 175 19.04 4.07 6.50
C ASP A 175 17.80 3.39 7.08
N PHE A 176 17.05 2.69 6.24
CA PHE A 176 15.84 1.97 6.61
C PHE A 176 15.54 0.86 5.59
N ALA A 177 14.69 -0.08 5.98
CA ALA A 177 14.08 -1.04 5.08
C ALA A 177 12.56 -0.87 5.07
N PHE A 178 11.91 -1.29 3.99
CA PHE A 178 10.45 -1.29 3.94
C PHE A 178 9.88 -2.50 3.20
N LEU A 179 8.68 -2.89 3.63
CA LEU A 179 7.81 -3.82 2.94
C LEU A 179 6.75 -3.00 2.18
N ARG A 180 6.77 -3.09 0.84
CA ARG A 180 5.80 -2.40 -0.02
C ARG A 180 4.39 -2.92 0.21
N GLY A 181 3.38 -2.16 -0.19
CA GLY A 181 1.99 -2.60 -0.03
C GLY A 181 1.66 -3.81 -0.88
N SER A 182 1.06 -4.82 -0.27
CA SER A 182 0.53 -6.02 -0.94
C SER A 182 -0.49 -6.70 -0.04
N ASN A 183 -1.04 -7.80 -0.52
CA ASN A 183 -1.85 -8.70 0.29
C ASN A 183 -0.95 -9.72 1.02
N PHE A 184 -0.08 -9.27 1.92
CA PHE A 184 0.90 -10.14 2.59
C PHE A 184 0.38 -10.84 3.86
N ILE A 185 -0.78 -10.43 4.37
CA ILE A 185 -1.30 -10.93 5.66
C ILE A 185 -2.25 -12.10 5.39
N HIS A 186 -1.70 -13.31 5.28
CA HIS A 186 -2.46 -14.58 5.15
C HIS A 186 -1.61 -15.79 5.55
N GLU A 187 -2.25 -16.97 5.65
CA GLU A 187 -1.64 -18.19 6.19
C GLU A 187 -0.57 -18.83 5.30
N TYR A 188 -0.62 -18.52 4.00
CA TYR A 188 0.20 -19.16 2.97
C TYR A 188 1.35 -18.29 2.45
N MET A 189 1.65 -17.18 3.12
CA MET A 189 2.71 -16.28 2.67
C MET A 189 4.07 -16.93 2.85
N ASP A 190 4.85 -17.01 1.77
CA ASP A 190 6.24 -17.47 1.82
C ASP A 190 7.15 -16.28 2.16
N TRP A 191 7.68 -16.30 3.37
CA TRP A 191 8.56 -15.27 3.90
C TRP A 191 10.04 -15.57 3.67
N ALA A 192 10.40 -16.71 3.07
CA ALA A 192 11.78 -17.19 2.99
C ALA A 192 12.49 -17.09 4.36
N ARG A 193 13.53 -16.25 4.49
CA ARG A 193 14.21 -15.93 5.75
C ARG A 193 14.03 -14.46 6.17
N ALA A 194 12.95 -13.80 5.73
CA ALA A 194 12.70 -12.39 6.04
C ALA A 194 12.65 -12.12 7.55
N GLY A 195 12.05 -13.00 8.36
CA GLY A 195 12.00 -12.83 9.82
C GLY A 195 13.40 -12.78 10.45
N ASP A 196 14.25 -13.72 10.07
CA ASP A 196 15.67 -13.79 10.50
C ASP A 196 16.45 -12.54 10.07
N LEU A 197 16.25 -12.07 8.84
CA LEU A 197 16.90 -10.83 8.38
C LEU A 197 16.46 -9.63 9.22
N ILE A 198 15.15 -9.42 9.39
CA ILE A 198 14.59 -8.23 10.05
C ILE A 198 15.04 -8.15 11.52
N GLU A 199 15.09 -9.29 12.22
CA GLU A 199 15.59 -9.35 13.61
C GLU A 199 17.05 -8.88 13.72
N ARG A 200 17.88 -9.22 12.72
CA ARG A 200 19.30 -8.88 12.65
C ARG A 200 19.60 -7.49 12.11
N LEU A 201 18.60 -6.80 11.56
CA LEU A 201 18.76 -5.42 11.10
C LEU A 201 18.72 -4.44 12.27
N ASP A 202 19.73 -3.58 12.37
CA ASP A 202 19.79 -2.47 13.33
C ASP A 202 19.03 -1.22 12.84
N ILE A 203 18.60 -1.25 11.58
CA ILE A 203 17.90 -0.17 10.89
C ILE A 203 16.38 -0.37 11.04
N PRO A 204 15.55 0.68 10.94
CA PRO A 204 14.10 0.53 10.95
C PRO A 204 13.62 -0.32 9.82
N VAL A 205 12.52 -1.01 10.07
CA VAL A 205 11.80 -1.78 9.07
C VAL A 205 10.33 -1.48 9.24
N PHE A 206 9.71 -0.86 8.24
CA PHE A 206 8.27 -0.55 8.27
C PHE A 206 7.53 -1.23 7.10
N ALA A 207 6.21 -1.29 7.19
CA ALA A 207 5.36 -1.82 6.13
C ALA A 207 4.23 -0.84 5.81
N ILE A 208 4.02 -0.54 4.53
CA ILE A 208 3.12 0.51 4.05
C ILE A 208 2.01 -0.04 3.16
N GLY A 209 0.75 0.13 3.55
CA GLY A 209 -0.42 -0.27 2.78
C GLY A 209 -0.52 -1.78 2.56
N VAL A 210 -0.14 -2.56 3.58
CA VAL A 210 -0.28 -4.02 3.57
C VAL A 210 -1.70 -4.45 3.94
N GLY A 211 -2.17 -5.54 3.34
CA GLY A 211 -3.55 -6.00 3.46
C GLY A 211 -3.67 -7.48 3.81
N ALA A 212 -4.75 -7.81 4.52
CA ALA A 212 -5.22 -9.16 4.72
C ALA A 212 -5.81 -9.75 3.44
N GLN A 213 -5.63 -11.06 3.25
CA GLN A 213 -6.23 -11.80 2.14
C GLN A 213 -7.09 -12.93 2.67
N ALA A 214 -8.40 -12.80 2.44
CA ALA A 214 -9.37 -13.85 2.65
C ALA A 214 -10.52 -13.72 1.65
N GLU A 215 -11.12 -14.85 1.28
CA GLU A 215 -12.32 -14.94 0.44
C GLU A 215 -13.55 -14.30 1.09
N THR A 216 -13.58 -14.32 2.43
CA THR A 216 -14.62 -13.71 3.25
C THR A 216 -13.99 -13.12 4.51
N ARG A 217 -14.64 -12.14 5.13
CA ARG A 217 -14.18 -11.60 6.40
C ARG A 217 -14.21 -12.69 7.48
N ARG A 218 -13.03 -13.20 7.82
CA ARG A 218 -12.81 -14.22 8.85
C ARG A 218 -11.54 -13.90 9.66
N PRO A 219 -11.43 -14.38 10.90
CA PRO A 219 -10.15 -14.38 11.59
C PRO A 219 -9.11 -15.17 10.76
N ILE A 220 -7.89 -14.66 10.71
CA ILE A 220 -6.73 -15.32 10.10
C ILE A 220 -5.77 -15.64 11.24
N ASN A 221 -5.43 -16.91 11.40
CA ASN A 221 -4.38 -17.33 12.35
C ASN A 221 -3.09 -17.47 11.57
N LEU A 222 -2.18 -16.51 11.74
CA LEU A 222 -0.91 -16.52 11.03
C LEU A 222 -0.04 -17.69 11.53
N PRO A 223 0.68 -18.40 10.63
CA PRO A 223 1.63 -19.43 11.03
C PRO A 223 2.78 -18.80 11.84
N PRO A 224 3.57 -19.60 12.59
CA PRO A 224 4.66 -19.09 13.42
C PRO A 224 5.62 -18.14 12.69
N GLU A 225 6.00 -18.45 11.44
CA GLU A 225 6.88 -17.57 10.66
C GLU A 225 6.20 -16.25 10.29
N GLY A 226 4.91 -16.27 9.94
CA GLY A 226 4.15 -15.04 9.70
C GLY A 226 4.07 -14.17 10.95
N GLN A 227 3.79 -14.77 12.11
CA GLN A 227 3.80 -14.05 13.40
C GLN A 227 5.18 -13.46 13.69
N ARG A 228 6.26 -14.21 13.47
CA ARG A 228 7.64 -13.76 13.64
C ARG A 228 7.96 -12.53 12.80
N VAL A 229 7.65 -12.57 11.50
CA VAL A 229 7.90 -11.44 10.59
C VAL A 229 7.15 -10.19 11.03
N TRP A 230 5.85 -10.29 11.31
CA TRP A 230 5.07 -9.13 11.70
C TRP A 230 5.45 -8.58 13.08
N ALA A 231 5.83 -9.46 14.03
CA ALA A 231 6.40 -9.03 15.31
C ALA A 231 7.74 -8.31 15.12
N ALA A 232 8.63 -8.85 14.30
CA ALA A 232 9.92 -8.22 14.00
C ALA A 232 9.75 -6.85 13.32
N ILE A 233 8.82 -6.70 12.38
CA ILE A 233 8.49 -5.38 11.79
C ILE A 233 7.90 -4.45 12.87
N ALA A 234 6.95 -4.93 13.67
CA ALA A 234 6.33 -4.14 14.74
C ALA A 234 7.35 -3.59 15.75
N ASP A 235 8.42 -4.35 16.03
CA ASP A 235 9.51 -3.93 16.92
C ASP A 235 10.43 -2.89 16.28
N LYS A 236 10.52 -2.84 14.95
CA LYS A 236 11.43 -1.96 14.18
C LYS A 236 10.75 -0.72 13.60
N CYS A 237 9.49 -0.46 13.94
CA CYS A 237 8.73 0.69 13.43
C CYS A 237 7.86 1.38 14.49
N GLY A 238 7.43 2.61 14.19
CA GLY A 238 6.45 3.31 15.01
C GLY A 238 5.05 2.72 14.84
N SER A 239 4.68 2.36 13.61
CA SER A 239 3.46 1.60 13.31
C SER A 239 3.53 0.90 11.96
N ILE A 240 2.77 -0.19 11.83
CA ILE A 240 2.51 -0.91 10.59
C ILE A 240 1.33 -0.24 9.87
N GLY A 241 1.55 0.23 8.64
CA GLY A 241 0.51 0.86 7.84
C GLY A 241 -0.30 -0.18 7.08
N VAL A 242 -1.58 -0.34 7.42
CA VAL A 242 -2.48 -1.28 6.77
C VAL A 242 -3.51 -0.61 5.86
N ARG A 243 -4.10 -1.40 4.96
CA ARG A 243 -5.10 -0.94 3.98
C ARG A 243 -6.44 -0.54 4.58
N GLY A 244 -6.82 -1.12 5.71
CA GLY A 244 -8.12 -0.89 6.33
C GLY A 244 -8.28 -1.58 7.69
N ILE A 245 -9.51 -1.53 8.19
CA ILE A 245 -9.88 -2.00 9.53
C ILE A 245 -9.75 -3.53 9.65
N TYR A 246 -10.14 -4.28 8.64
CA TYR A 246 -10.06 -5.74 8.68
C TYR A 246 -8.61 -6.22 8.79
N SER A 247 -7.72 -5.63 8.01
CA SER A 247 -6.28 -5.87 8.09
C SER A 247 -5.71 -5.52 9.47
N ALA A 248 -6.19 -4.44 10.10
CA ALA A 248 -5.81 -4.07 11.47
C ALA A 248 -6.30 -5.10 12.50
N GLU A 249 -7.55 -5.54 12.38
CA GLU A 249 -8.15 -6.56 13.26
C GLU A 249 -7.40 -7.89 13.17
N VAL A 250 -7.01 -8.31 11.95
CA VAL A 250 -6.23 -9.55 11.75
C VAL A 250 -4.87 -9.45 12.44
N LEU A 251 -4.14 -8.36 12.29
CA LEU A 251 -2.86 -8.17 12.97
C LEU A 251 -3.02 -8.13 14.50
N ALA A 252 -4.05 -7.43 15.00
CA ALA A 252 -4.36 -7.38 16.43
C ALA A 252 -4.71 -8.75 17.01
N HIS A 253 -5.49 -9.56 16.28
CA HIS A 253 -5.81 -10.95 16.64
C HIS A 253 -4.55 -11.82 16.77
N ASN A 254 -3.51 -11.53 15.99
CA ASN A 254 -2.22 -12.21 16.06
C ASN A 254 -1.20 -11.53 16.99
N GLY A 255 -1.66 -10.62 17.88
CA GLY A 255 -0.83 -10.00 18.92
C GLY A 255 -0.09 -8.73 18.50
N ILE A 256 -0.26 -8.26 17.27
CA ILE A 256 0.42 -7.07 16.74
C ILE A 256 -0.46 -5.84 16.94
N LYS A 257 -0.01 -4.89 17.77
CA LYS A 257 -0.88 -3.80 18.27
C LYS A 257 -0.57 -2.41 17.70
N ASN A 258 0.64 -2.16 17.24
CA ASN A 258 1.04 -0.87 16.67
C ASN A 258 0.68 -0.78 15.19
N VAL A 259 -0.61 -0.79 14.90
CA VAL A 259 -1.14 -0.77 13.53
C VAL A 259 -1.89 0.53 13.28
N GLU A 260 -1.74 1.09 12.08
CA GLU A 260 -2.45 2.29 11.65
C GLU A 260 -3.10 2.08 10.29
N VAL A 261 -4.38 2.47 10.18
CA VAL A 261 -5.13 2.38 8.93
C VAL A 261 -4.78 3.58 8.05
N VAL A 262 -4.01 3.33 6.99
CA VAL A 262 -3.47 4.38 6.11
C VAL A 262 -3.95 4.27 4.66
N GLY A 263 -4.54 3.13 4.28
CA GLY A 263 -4.95 2.87 2.90
C GLY A 263 -3.77 2.42 2.02
N CYS A 264 -3.75 2.86 0.76
CA CYS A 264 -2.74 2.43 -0.22
C CYS A 264 -1.96 3.64 -0.74
N PRO A 265 -0.61 3.55 -0.86
CA PRO A 265 0.20 4.66 -1.36
C PRO A 265 -0.17 5.09 -2.79
N SER A 266 -0.79 4.21 -3.58
CA SER A 266 -1.21 4.47 -4.97
C SER A 266 -2.14 5.66 -5.13
N LEU A 267 -2.92 6.03 -4.10
CA LEU A 267 -3.79 7.20 -4.16
C LEU A 267 -3.01 8.52 -4.02
N PHE A 268 -1.89 8.51 -3.29
CA PHE A 268 -1.14 9.72 -2.92
C PHE A 268 0.05 10.00 -3.84
N ARG A 269 0.24 9.17 -4.88
CA ARG A 269 1.40 9.18 -5.79
C ARG A 269 1.70 10.52 -6.46
N ARG A 270 0.68 11.38 -6.68
CA ARG A 270 0.87 12.73 -7.25
C ARG A 270 1.39 13.74 -6.23
N ARG A 271 1.38 13.41 -4.93
CA ARG A 271 1.78 14.30 -3.82
C ARG A 271 1.03 15.63 -3.83
N ASP A 272 -0.22 15.58 -4.25
CA ASP A 272 -1.11 16.72 -4.25
C ASP A 272 -2.12 16.57 -3.11
N ARG A 273 -1.90 17.36 -2.05
CA ARG A 273 -2.80 17.39 -0.89
C ARG A 273 -4.17 17.98 -1.22
N ASN A 274 -4.27 18.77 -2.29
CA ASN A 274 -5.48 19.48 -2.69
C ASN A 274 -6.07 18.87 -3.99
N LEU A 275 -5.90 17.56 -4.18
CA LEU A 275 -6.42 16.83 -5.34
C LEU A 275 -7.89 17.20 -5.61
N THR A 276 -8.17 17.50 -6.88
CA THR A 276 -9.52 17.70 -7.38
C THR A 276 -9.81 16.70 -8.49
N LEU A 277 -11.09 16.30 -8.61
CA LEU A 277 -11.54 15.41 -9.67
C LEU A 277 -12.17 16.22 -10.81
N ASP A 278 -11.85 15.86 -12.05
CA ASP A 278 -12.47 16.40 -13.27
C ASP A 278 -13.87 15.78 -13.47
N LEU A 279 -14.83 16.23 -12.67
CA LEU A 279 -16.21 15.76 -12.70
C LEU A 279 -17.00 16.40 -13.85
N LYS A 280 -16.76 15.95 -15.08
CA LYS A 280 -17.52 16.39 -16.28
C LYS A 280 -19.01 16.10 -16.14
N HIS A 281 -19.83 16.80 -16.92
CA HIS A 281 -21.25 16.46 -17.01
C HIS A 281 -21.39 15.08 -17.66
N GLN A 282 -22.33 14.26 -17.20
CA GLN A 282 -22.48 12.86 -17.65
C GLN A 282 -22.68 12.73 -19.17
N ALA A 283 -23.29 13.73 -19.82
CA ALA A 283 -23.46 13.75 -21.27
C ALA A 283 -22.14 13.90 -22.06
N ASP A 284 -21.09 14.42 -21.41
CA ASP A 284 -19.79 14.72 -22.02
C ASP A 284 -18.76 13.61 -21.83
N ILE A 285 -19.05 12.62 -20.99
CA ILE A 285 -18.19 11.44 -20.81
C ILE A 285 -18.27 10.58 -22.07
N ARG A 286 -17.10 10.30 -22.66
CA ARG A 286 -16.97 9.46 -23.85
C ARG A 286 -15.97 8.33 -23.66
N ARG A 287 -14.80 8.61 -23.09
CA ARG A 287 -13.70 7.66 -22.96
C ARG A 287 -13.69 7.06 -21.56
N ILE A 288 -13.89 5.75 -21.47
CA ILE A 288 -14.00 5.04 -20.20
C ILE A 288 -12.95 3.95 -20.12
N ALA A 289 -12.09 4.00 -19.09
CA ALA A 289 -11.23 2.89 -18.76
C ALA A 289 -12.02 1.83 -17.97
N PHE A 290 -12.05 0.61 -18.48
CA PHE A 290 -12.62 -0.54 -17.79
C PHE A 290 -11.50 -1.41 -17.21
N SER A 291 -11.47 -1.62 -15.89
CA SER A 291 -10.44 -2.45 -15.26
C SER A 291 -10.89 -3.91 -15.12
N LEU A 292 -10.33 -4.77 -15.98
CA LEU A 292 -10.70 -6.18 -16.09
C LEU A 292 -10.12 -7.01 -14.93
N ARG A 293 -10.87 -8.02 -14.51
CA ARG A 293 -10.43 -9.09 -13.62
C ARG A 293 -11.08 -10.41 -14.07
N ARG A 294 -10.63 -11.00 -15.18
CA ARG A 294 -11.13 -12.31 -15.62
C ARG A 294 -10.50 -13.45 -14.84
N GLU A 295 -9.17 -13.52 -14.80
CA GLU A 295 -8.47 -14.61 -14.10
C GLU A 295 -8.61 -14.51 -12.59
N THR A 296 -9.65 -15.14 -12.04
CA THR A 296 -9.90 -15.22 -10.61
C THR A 296 -10.08 -16.67 -10.18
N GLY A 297 -9.84 -16.98 -8.91
CA GLY A 297 -9.90 -18.35 -8.38
C GLY A 297 -10.78 -18.43 -7.13
N GLY A 298 -10.98 -19.64 -6.60
CA GLY A 298 -11.86 -19.88 -5.45
C GLY A 298 -11.49 -19.10 -4.17
N ASN A 299 -10.24 -18.65 -4.05
CA ASN A 299 -9.80 -17.79 -2.94
C ASN A 299 -10.19 -16.30 -3.10
N TYR A 300 -10.79 -15.93 -4.23
CA TYR A 300 -11.07 -14.53 -4.59
C TYR A 300 -12.54 -14.25 -4.91
N CYS A 301 -13.33 -15.25 -5.30
CA CYS A 301 -14.75 -15.10 -5.60
C CYS A 301 -15.54 -16.35 -5.20
N ARG A 302 -16.75 -16.17 -4.66
CA ARG A 302 -17.62 -17.25 -4.18
C ARG A 302 -18.39 -17.97 -5.29
N ASP A 303 -18.76 -17.24 -6.34
CA ASP A 303 -19.52 -17.75 -7.50
C ASP A 303 -18.86 -17.23 -8.78
N LEU A 304 -17.97 -18.05 -9.32
CA LEU A 304 -17.16 -17.70 -10.49
C LEU A 304 -18.01 -17.50 -11.75
N GLU A 305 -19.06 -18.31 -11.94
CA GLU A 305 -19.90 -18.26 -13.14
C GLU A 305 -20.70 -16.96 -13.17
N THR A 306 -21.37 -16.62 -12.07
CA THR A 306 -22.11 -15.35 -11.97
C THR A 306 -21.18 -14.15 -12.09
N TYR A 307 -20.01 -14.20 -11.44
CA TYR A 307 -19.00 -13.15 -11.49
C TYR A 307 -18.52 -12.85 -12.92
N LEU A 308 -18.11 -13.90 -13.64
CA LEU A 308 -17.63 -13.76 -15.02
C LEU A 308 -18.76 -13.32 -15.95
N GLY A 309 -19.97 -13.88 -15.78
CA GLY A 309 -21.13 -13.51 -16.57
C GLY A 309 -21.53 -12.04 -16.41
N LEU A 310 -21.55 -11.52 -15.19
CA LEU A 310 -21.86 -10.12 -14.91
C LEU A 310 -20.79 -9.18 -15.47
N GLN A 311 -19.52 -9.52 -15.28
CA GLN A 311 -18.39 -8.73 -15.80
C GLN A 311 -18.43 -8.67 -17.33
N ARG A 312 -18.62 -9.80 -18.00
CA ARG A 312 -18.77 -9.89 -19.46
C ARG A 312 -19.95 -9.05 -19.95
N ALA A 313 -21.13 -9.23 -19.35
CA ALA A 313 -22.33 -8.50 -19.75
C ALA A 313 -22.17 -6.98 -19.57
N PHE A 314 -21.55 -6.55 -18.48
CA PHE A 314 -21.28 -5.13 -18.24
C PHE A 314 -20.27 -4.57 -19.24
N MET A 315 -19.18 -5.30 -19.53
CA MET A 315 -18.18 -4.88 -20.51
C MET A 315 -18.78 -4.71 -21.92
N LEU A 316 -19.61 -5.65 -22.37
CA LEU A 316 -20.28 -5.58 -23.68
C LEU A 316 -21.23 -4.37 -23.76
N ARG A 317 -21.95 -4.03 -22.70
CA ARG A 317 -22.78 -2.81 -22.67
C ARG A 317 -21.94 -1.55 -22.63
N LEU A 318 -20.87 -1.54 -21.85
CA LEU A 318 -19.97 -0.38 -21.75
C LEU A 318 -19.34 -0.03 -23.10
N ASP A 319 -18.97 -1.05 -23.90
CA ASP A 319 -18.51 -0.90 -25.28
C ASP A 319 -19.57 -0.27 -26.21
N GLN A 320 -20.85 -0.63 -26.05
CA GLN A 320 -21.94 -0.03 -26.83
C GLN A 320 -22.23 1.42 -26.43
N GLU A 321 -21.97 1.78 -25.17
CA GLU A 321 -22.34 3.06 -24.58
C GLU A 321 -21.21 4.10 -24.56
N SER A 322 -19.97 3.70 -24.88
CA SER A 322 -18.77 4.54 -24.71
C SER A 322 -17.62 4.16 -25.64
N GLN A 323 -16.57 4.99 -25.65
CA GLN A 323 -15.27 4.64 -26.21
C GLN A 323 -14.46 3.92 -25.12
N MET A 324 -14.80 2.67 -24.86
CA MET A 324 -14.18 1.87 -23.81
C MET A 324 -12.73 1.52 -24.15
N THR A 325 -11.85 1.52 -23.14
CA THR A 325 -10.54 0.86 -23.18
C THR A 325 -10.45 -0.12 -22.02
N VAL A 326 -10.14 -1.38 -22.30
CA VAL A 326 -10.01 -2.44 -21.30
C VAL A 326 -8.57 -2.47 -20.80
N THR A 327 -8.37 -2.19 -19.52
CA THR A 327 -7.05 -2.24 -18.88
C THR A 327 -6.80 -3.64 -18.31
N LEU A 328 -5.62 -4.17 -18.63
CA LEU A 328 -5.17 -5.51 -18.25
C LEU A 328 -4.22 -5.45 -17.05
N HIS A 329 -4.36 -6.40 -16.13
CA HIS A 329 -3.65 -6.38 -14.85
C HIS A 329 -2.93 -7.70 -14.53
N GLY A 330 -2.92 -8.63 -15.48
CA GLY A 330 -2.10 -9.84 -15.46
C GLY A 330 -2.61 -10.97 -16.34
N GLU A 331 -3.83 -10.86 -16.85
CA GLU A 331 -4.54 -11.91 -17.57
C GLU A 331 -3.83 -12.33 -18.88
N ARG A 332 -3.54 -13.63 -19.01
CA ARG A 332 -2.67 -14.23 -20.03
C ARG A 332 -3.30 -14.19 -21.41
N GLU A 333 -4.54 -14.64 -21.52
CA GLU A 333 -5.26 -14.71 -22.77
C GLU A 333 -5.40 -13.32 -23.40
N GLU A 334 -5.77 -12.31 -22.61
CA GLU A 334 -5.89 -10.92 -23.06
C GLU A 334 -4.55 -10.31 -23.48
N LYS A 335 -3.46 -10.66 -22.78
CA LYS A 335 -2.11 -10.25 -23.21
C LYS A 335 -1.77 -10.81 -24.59
N ALA A 336 -2.18 -12.04 -24.92
CA ALA A 336 -1.93 -12.61 -26.24
C ALA A 336 -2.54 -11.75 -27.35
N TYR A 337 -3.78 -11.28 -27.16
CA TYR A 337 -4.46 -10.37 -28.07
C TYR A 337 -3.79 -8.98 -28.11
N PHE A 338 -3.45 -8.40 -26.96
CA PHE A 338 -2.79 -7.09 -26.89
C PHE A 338 -1.45 -7.08 -27.64
N PHE A 339 -0.62 -8.10 -27.43
CA PHE A 339 0.69 -8.23 -28.08
C PHE A 339 0.60 -8.79 -29.51
N ARG A 340 -0.58 -9.25 -29.95
CA ARG A 340 -0.82 -9.83 -31.29
C ARG A 340 0.09 -11.02 -31.62
N ASP A 341 0.34 -11.86 -30.62
CA ASP A 341 1.08 -13.12 -30.80
C ASP A 341 0.12 -14.17 -31.36
N ARG A 342 0.25 -14.50 -32.66
CA ARG A 342 -0.73 -15.34 -33.38
C ARG A 342 -0.88 -16.74 -32.77
N ASP A 343 0.22 -17.36 -32.36
CA ASP A 343 0.18 -18.74 -31.86
C ASP A 343 -0.51 -18.78 -30.50
N ARG A 344 -0.21 -17.81 -29.63
CA ARG A 344 -0.85 -17.67 -28.32
C ARG A 344 -2.29 -17.15 -28.42
N GLU A 345 -2.62 -16.33 -29.41
CA GLU A 345 -3.96 -15.82 -29.63
C GLU A 345 -4.93 -16.97 -29.98
N LEU A 346 -4.50 -17.92 -30.81
CA LEU A 346 -5.31 -19.10 -31.14
C LEU A 346 -5.62 -19.94 -29.89
N GLN A 347 -4.59 -20.23 -29.09
CA GLN A 347 -4.75 -20.96 -27.83
C GLN A 347 -5.63 -20.18 -26.84
N ALA A 348 -5.38 -18.88 -26.70
CA ALA A 348 -6.18 -18.01 -25.85
C ALA A 348 -7.64 -18.00 -26.27
N ARG A 349 -7.93 -17.96 -27.56
CA ARG A 349 -9.29 -18.03 -28.09
C ARG A 349 -9.97 -19.33 -27.67
N GLU A 350 -9.30 -20.48 -27.84
CA GLU A 350 -9.83 -21.78 -27.42
C GLU A 350 -10.16 -21.78 -25.92
N THR A 351 -9.23 -21.37 -25.08
CA THR A 351 -9.44 -21.26 -23.62
C THR A 351 -10.61 -20.33 -23.27
N LEU A 352 -10.73 -19.17 -23.90
CA LEU A 352 -11.82 -18.23 -23.62
C LEU A 352 -13.20 -18.81 -24.00
N PHE A 353 -13.29 -19.68 -25.01
CA PHE A 353 -14.53 -20.42 -25.31
C PHE A 353 -14.79 -21.53 -24.29
N GLU A 354 -13.76 -22.27 -23.88
CA GLU A 354 -13.88 -23.31 -22.86
C GLU A 354 -14.36 -22.76 -21.51
N GLU A 355 -13.96 -21.55 -21.15
CA GLU A 355 -14.37 -20.84 -19.94
C GLU A 355 -15.75 -20.15 -20.05
N ASP A 356 -16.48 -20.34 -21.16
CA ASP A 356 -17.72 -19.61 -21.48
C ASP A 356 -17.55 -18.08 -21.46
N TRP A 357 -16.32 -17.57 -21.56
CA TRP A 357 -16.05 -16.14 -21.63
C TRP A 357 -16.34 -15.60 -23.04
N PHE A 358 -15.89 -16.32 -24.07
CA PHE A 358 -16.31 -16.12 -25.43
C PHE A 358 -17.55 -16.98 -25.70
N GLN A 359 -18.60 -16.33 -26.21
CA GLN A 359 -19.86 -16.99 -26.54
C GLN A 359 -20.22 -16.70 -27.98
N GLU A 360 -20.72 -17.72 -28.69
CA GLU A 360 -21.17 -17.60 -30.10
C GLU A 360 -22.15 -16.43 -30.30
N SER A 361 -23.01 -16.16 -29.31
CA SER A 361 -24.00 -15.08 -29.36
C SER A 361 -23.40 -13.66 -29.33
N THR A 362 -22.17 -13.50 -28.82
CA THR A 362 -21.52 -12.18 -28.62
C THR A 362 -20.14 -12.09 -29.25
N ILE A 363 -19.69 -13.15 -29.95
CA ILE A 363 -18.30 -13.31 -30.40
C ILE A 363 -17.80 -12.16 -31.28
N PHE A 364 -18.63 -11.64 -32.19
CA PHE A 364 -18.20 -10.55 -33.07
C PHE A 364 -17.85 -9.29 -32.29
N GLN A 365 -18.65 -8.93 -31.30
CA GLN A 365 -18.37 -7.79 -30.43
C GLN A 365 -17.17 -8.08 -29.53
N MET A 366 -17.11 -9.29 -28.97
CA MET A 366 -16.04 -9.66 -28.06
C MET A 366 -14.67 -9.69 -28.75
N GLU A 367 -14.57 -10.25 -29.95
CA GLU A 367 -13.32 -10.21 -30.73
C GLU A 367 -12.94 -8.78 -31.13
N ASP A 368 -13.90 -7.91 -31.46
CA ASP A 368 -13.60 -6.49 -31.73
C ASP A 368 -13.01 -5.81 -30.49
N ILE A 369 -13.59 -6.03 -29.31
CA ILE A 369 -13.06 -5.53 -28.03
C ILE A 369 -11.62 -6.03 -27.82
N TYR A 370 -11.40 -7.34 -27.93
CA TYR A 370 -10.09 -7.94 -27.69
C TYR A 370 -9.01 -7.47 -28.67
N ARG A 371 -9.38 -7.21 -29.93
CA ARG A 371 -8.43 -6.78 -30.97
C ARG A 371 -8.15 -5.28 -30.95
N THR A 372 -9.09 -4.46 -30.49
CA THR A 372 -9.03 -3.00 -30.70
C THR A 372 -9.05 -2.16 -29.42
N ARG A 373 -9.52 -2.72 -28.29
CA ARG A 373 -9.77 -1.95 -27.06
C ARG A 373 -8.85 -2.32 -25.89
N MET A 374 -7.95 -3.28 -26.05
CA MET A 374 -7.07 -3.74 -24.96
C MET A 374 -5.91 -2.78 -24.70
N PHE A 375 -5.59 -2.58 -23.44
CA PHE A 375 -4.45 -1.80 -22.97
C PHE A 375 -3.69 -2.54 -21.87
N PHE A 376 -2.40 -2.76 -22.10
CA PHE A 376 -1.47 -3.31 -21.12
C PHE A 376 -0.24 -2.41 -21.02
N ASN A 377 0.17 -2.10 -19.79
CA ASN A 377 1.32 -1.26 -19.52
C ASN A 377 2.49 -2.10 -19.01
N THR A 378 3.64 -1.99 -19.68
CA THR A 378 4.92 -2.59 -19.25
C THR A 378 5.66 -1.71 -18.25
N THR A 379 5.29 -0.43 -18.17
CA THR A 379 5.78 0.52 -17.17
C THR A 379 4.61 1.16 -16.44
N VAL A 380 4.81 1.60 -15.20
CA VAL A 380 3.74 2.32 -14.48
C VAL A 380 3.49 3.70 -15.11
N ALA A 381 4.52 4.35 -15.63
CA ALA A 381 4.40 5.64 -16.33
C ALA A 381 3.46 5.58 -17.55
N GLN A 382 3.52 4.49 -18.33
CA GLN A 382 2.57 4.27 -19.44
C GLN A 382 1.11 4.26 -18.98
N TYR A 383 0.82 3.74 -17.77
CA TYR A 383 -0.53 3.80 -17.23
C TYR A 383 -0.92 5.22 -16.82
N ASP A 384 -0.01 5.98 -16.22
CA ASP A 384 -0.25 7.39 -15.87
C ASP A 384 -0.55 8.23 -17.13
N ASP A 385 0.22 8.04 -18.20
CA ASP A 385 0.04 8.73 -19.48
C ASP A 385 -1.28 8.33 -20.15
N PHE A 386 -1.67 7.06 -20.04
CA PHE A 386 -2.94 6.57 -20.56
C PHE A 386 -4.13 7.12 -19.76
N ILE A 387 -4.11 7.02 -18.43
CA ILE A 387 -5.32 7.22 -17.63
C ILE A 387 -5.80 8.68 -17.67
N VAL A 388 -4.87 9.64 -17.78
CA VAL A 388 -5.21 11.07 -17.93
C VAL A 388 -5.94 11.39 -19.25
N THR A 389 -5.92 10.48 -20.22
CA THR A 389 -6.69 10.62 -21.47
C THR A 389 -8.14 10.18 -21.32
N GLN A 390 -8.51 9.57 -20.20
CA GLN A 390 -9.85 9.03 -19.97
C GLN A 390 -10.72 10.06 -19.26
N ASP A 391 -12.04 9.95 -19.44
CA ASP A 391 -13.00 10.82 -18.76
C ASP A 391 -13.52 10.17 -17.45
N PHE A 392 -13.46 8.83 -17.38
CA PHE A 392 -13.96 8.04 -16.26
C PHE A 392 -13.24 6.68 -16.21
N ALA A 393 -13.05 6.12 -15.01
CA ALA A 393 -12.55 4.75 -14.82
C ALA A 393 -13.48 3.91 -13.94
N ILE A 394 -13.76 2.69 -14.36
CA ILE A 394 -14.68 1.78 -13.65
C ILE A 394 -14.19 0.34 -13.79
N GLY A 395 -14.44 -0.51 -12.81
CA GLY A 395 -14.16 -1.95 -12.95
C GLY A 395 -13.73 -2.59 -11.65
N TYR A 396 -13.02 -3.70 -11.76
CA TYR A 396 -12.79 -4.65 -10.68
C TYR A 396 -11.41 -4.50 -10.03
N ARG A 397 -10.43 -3.92 -10.74
CA ARG A 397 -9.07 -3.81 -10.20
C ARG A 397 -8.90 -2.51 -9.47
N VAL A 398 -8.66 -2.57 -8.16
CA VAL A 398 -8.41 -1.37 -7.33
C VAL A 398 -7.23 -0.55 -7.83
N HIS A 399 -6.19 -1.17 -8.40
CA HIS A 399 -5.06 -0.46 -8.99
C HIS A 399 -5.34 0.06 -10.41
N GLY A 400 -6.48 -0.26 -11.03
CA GLY A 400 -7.01 0.51 -12.15
C GLY A 400 -7.71 1.81 -11.69
N ILE A 401 -8.25 1.81 -10.47
CA ILE A 401 -9.08 2.89 -9.91
C ILE A 401 -8.24 3.92 -9.13
N LEU A 402 -7.33 3.47 -8.25
CA LEU A 402 -6.54 4.38 -7.40
C LEU A 402 -5.65 5.33 -8.22
N PRO A 403 -4.88 4.88 -9.22
CA PRO A 403 -4.09 5.79 -10.03
C PRO A 403 -4.98 6.72 -10.88
N ALA A 404 -6.18 6.31 -11.28
CA ALA A 404 -7.12 7.19 -11.97
C ALA A 404 -7.53 8.36 -11.05
N LEU A 405 -8.00 8.05 -9.82
CA LEU A 405 -8.33 9.07 -8.82
C LEU A 405 -7.14 9.98 -8.51
N ALA A 406 -5.96 9.40 -8.30
CA ALA A 406 -4.73 10.16 -8.03
C ALA A 406 -4.38 11.14 -9.16
N ASN A 407 -4.80 10.84 -10.40
CA ASN A 407 -4.62 11.67 -11.59
C ASN A 407 -5.78 12.66 -11.83
N GLY A 408 -6.71 12.79 -10.88
CA GLY A 408 -7.89 13.66 -11.01
C GLY A 408 -9.00 13.07 -11.88
N ILE A 409 -8.89 11.83 -12.34
CA ILE A 409 -9.92 11.18 -13.14
C ILE A 409 -10.94 10.52 -12.20
N PRO A 410 -12.24 10.84 -12.31
CA PRO A 410 -13.27 10.18 -11.51
C PRO A 410 -13.21 8.67 -11.73
N ALA A 411 -13.33 7.89 -10.65
CA ALA A 411 -13.30 6.44 -10.76
C ALA A 411 -14.18 5.74 -9.72
N MET A 412 -14.70 4.56 -10.08
CA MET A 412 -15.54 3.72 -9.21
C MET A 412 -15.07 2.26 -9.26
N LEU A 413 -15.14 1.59 -8.12
CA LEU A 413 -14.73 0.19 -7.99
C LEU A 413 -15.97 -0.70 -7.86
N VAL A 414 -15.99 -1.82 -8.57
CA VAL A 414 -16.98 -2.88 -8.37
C VAL A 414 -16.64 -3.66 -7.10
N ASP A 415 -17.62 -3.80 -6.23
CA ASP A 415 -17.51 -4.54 -4.97
C ASP A 415 -17.74 -6.04 -5.21
N TYR A 416 -16.64 -6.79 -5.40
CA TYR A 416 -16.65 -8.23 -5.66
C TYR A 416 -15.80 -9.04 -4.67
N ASP A 417 -14.85 -8.40 -3.95
CA ASP A 417 -13.98 -9.05 -3.00
C ASP A 417 -13.64 -8.15 -1.80
N GLU A 418 -13.54 -8.74 -0.61
CA GLU A 418 -13.35 -8.02 0.67
C GLU A 418 -12.07 -7.17 0.71
N ARG A 419 -11.00 -7.55 0.02
CA ARG A 419 -9.72 -6.82 0.05
C ARG A 419 -9.83 -5.51 -0.69
N SER A 420 -10.49 -5.56 -1.85
CA SER A 420 -10.73 -4.38 -2.69
C SER A 420 -11.79 -3.48 -2.03
N ALA A 421 -12.83 -4.08 -1.42
CA ALA A 421 -13.86 -3.38 -0.67
C ALA A 421 -13.30 -2.64 0.56
N GLU A 422 -12.48 -3.30 1.38
CA GLU A 422 -11.83 -2.71 2.56
C GLU A 422 -11.07 -1.43 2.19
N LEU A 423 -10.27 -1.52 1.13
CA LEU A 423 -9.43 -0.40 0.68
C LEU A 423 -10.29 0.76 0.17
N ALA A 424 -11.34 0.46 -0.61
CA ALA A 424 -12.28 1.45 -1.09
C ALA A 424 -13.05 2.14 0.05
N GLN A 425 -13.53 1.37 1.03
CA GLN A 425 -14.20 1.91 2.21
C GLN A 425 -13.28 2.82 3.02
N THR A 426 -12.03 2.40 3.23
CA THR A 426 -11.02 3.17 3.97
C THR A 426 -10.73 4.52 3.31
N LEU A 427 -10.68 4.54 1.98
CA LEU A 427 -10.39 5.72 1.17
C LEU A 427 -11.65 6.46 0.70
N ASN A 428 -12.84 6.05 1.13
CA ASN A 428 -14.15 6.57 0.70
C ASN A 428 -14.34 6.58 -0.83
N ILE A 429 -13.76 5.60 -1.52
CA ILE A 429 -13.91 5.42 -2.97
C ILE A 429 -15.32 4.90 -3.25
N PRO A 430 -16.01 5.40 -4.29
CA PRO A 430 -17.34 4.91 -4.60
C PRO A 430 -17.30 3.43 -5.01
N LEU A 431 -18.18 2.65 -4.38
CA LEU A 431 -18.36 1.23 -4.65
C LEU A 431 -19.66 0.99 -5.42
N ILE A 432 -19.62 0.05 -6.36
CA ILE A 432 -20.78 -0.45 -7.09
C ILE A 432 -20.99 -1.90 -6.67
N PRO A 433 -22.11 -2.24 -6.01
CA PRO A 433 -22.42 -3.64 -5.73
C PRO A 433 -22.49 -4.43 -7.03
N GLU A 434 -21.79 -5.57 -7.08
CA GLU A 434 -21.74 -6.39 -8.30
C GLU A 434 -23.14 -6.78 -8.82
N SER A 435 -24.08 -7.04 -7.91
CA SER A 435 -25.46 -7.38 -8.26
C SER A 435 -26.20 -6.27 -9.03
N GLU A 436 -25.83 -5.00 -8.84
CA GLU A 436 -26.42 -3.87 -9.56
C GLU A 436 -25.94 -3.81 -11.02
N LEU A 437 -24.83 -4.48 -11.36
CA LEU A 437 -24.32 -4.52 -12.73
C LEU A 437 -25.21 -5.32 -13.67
N LYS A 438 -26.17 -6.14 -13.20
CA LYS A 438 -26.87 -7.09 -14.09
C LYS A 438 -27.61 -6.42 -15.24
N ASN A 439 -28.08 -5.18 -15.09
CA ASN A 439 -28.77 -4.42 -16.16
C ASN A 439 -28.50 -2.91 -16.15
N ALA A 440 -27.52 -2.45 -15.39
CA ALA A 440 -27.21 -1.02 -15.29
C ALA A 440 -26.32 -0.55 -16.45
N SER A 441 -26.53 0.71 -16.83
CA SER A 441 -25.60 1.52 -17.62
C SER A 441 -24.58 2.16 -16.67
N TRP A 442 -23.38 2.47 -17.18
CA TRP A 442 -22.41 3.28 -16.41
C TRP A 442 -23.00 4.64 -15.99
N ARG A 443 -23.99 5.14 -16.74
CA ARG A 443 -24.73 6.38 -16.45
C ARG A 443 -25.55 6.30 -15.16
N ASP A 444 -25.96 5.10 -14.74
CA ASP A 444 -26.73 4.95 -13.50
C ASP A 444 -25.83 5.19 -12.27
N PHE A 445 -24.53 4.94 -12.41
CA PHE A 445 -23.52 5.05 -11.37
C PHE A 445 -22.78 6.39 -11.40
N TYR A 446 -22.51 6.97 -12.58
CA TYR A 446 -21.81 8.24 -12.71
C TYR A 446 -22.71 9.42 -12.29
N LYS A 447 -22.75 9.67 -10.98
CA LYS A 447 -23.43 10.78 -10.32
C LYS A 447 -22.41 11.55 -9.50
N ARG A 448 -22.33 12.88 -9.64
CA ARG A 448 -21.28 13.70 -9.01
C ARG A 448 -21.20 13.49 -7.50
N GLU A 449 -22.35 13.24 -6.88
CA GLU A 449 -22.53 13.02 -5.45
C GLU A 449 -21.84 11.74 -4.96
N ALA A 450 -21.57 10.77 -5.86
CA ALA A 450 -20.88 9.53 -5.52
C ALA A 450 -19.47 9.81 -4.94
N TRP A 451 -18.80 10.86 -5.41
CA TRP A 451 -17.46 11.25 -4.93
C TRP A 451 -17.47 12.26 -3.79
N SER A 452 -18.62 12.70 -3.29
CA SER A 452 -18.69 13.71 -2.21
C SER A 452 -17.93 13.29 -0.96
N ARG A 453 -18.06 12.02 -0.55
CA ARG A 453 -17.35 11.46 0.61
C ARG A 453 -15.83 11.37 0.37
N PHE A 454 -15.43 10.95 -0.82
CA PHE A 454 -14.03 10.93 -1.23
C PHE A 454 -13.43 12.34 -1.15
N ALA A 455 -14.03 13.29 -1.85
CA ALA A 455 -13.55 14.67 -1.93
C ALA A 455 -13.47 15.34 -0.54
N ALA A 456 -14.48 15.13 0.31
CA ALA A 456 -14.53 15.71 1.65
C ALA A 456 -13.46 15.14 2.60
N SER A 457 -13.00 13.90 2.39
CA SER A 457 -12.06 13.22 3.29
C SER A 457 -10.65 13.08 2.73
N PHE A 458 -10.42 13.35 1.44
CA PHE A 458 -9.12 13.12 0.79
C PHE A 458 -7.96 13.81 1.53
N THR A 459 -8.13 15.09 1.88
CA THR A 459 -7.13 15.87 2.61
C THR A 459 -6.75 15.23 3.94
N GLU A 460 -7.73 14.69 4.68
CA GLU A 460 -7.49 13.96 5.92
C GLU A 460 -6.71 12.67 5.66
N LYS A 461 -7.09 11.89 4.64
CA LYS A 461 -6.39 10.64 4.28
C LYS A 461 -4.95 10.89 3.83
N TYR A 462 -4.72 11.97 3.08
CA TYR A 462 -3.38 12.44 2.72
C TYR A 462 -2.55 12.75 3.98
N ASP A 463 -3.13 13.52 4.91
CA ASP A 463 -2.45 13.88 6.16
C ASP A 463 -2.20 12.65 7.05
N THR A 464 -3.09 11.65 7.05
CA THR A 464 -2.86 10.37 7.73
C THR A 464 -1.65 9.64 7.16
N MET A 465 -1.56 9.48 5.83
CA MET A 465 -0.38 8.86 5.19
C MET A 465 0.90 9.63 5.49
N ARG A 466 0.86 10.97 5.47
CA ARG A 466 2.02 11.82 5.83
C ARG A 466 2.44 11.61 7.28
N LYS A 467 1.49 11.68 8.22
CA LYS A 467 1.75 11.48 9.66
C LYS A 467 2.32 10.10 9.94
N TYR A 468 1.79 9.07 9.28
CA TYR A 468 2.29 7.71 9.33
C TYR A 468 3.77 7.60 8.92
N LEU A 469 4.16 8.22 7.80
CA LEU A 469 5.57 8.20 7.36
C LEU A 469 6.47 8.97 8.33
N THR A 470 6.02 10.14 8.82
CA THR A 470 6.73 10.91 9.85
C THR A 470 6.91 10.11 11.14
N LYS A 471 5.86 9.41 11.59
CA LYS A 471 5.86 8.56 12.80
C LYS A 471 6.89 7.43 12.71
N ASN A 472 7.05 6.86 11.52
CA ASN A 472 8.06 5.85 11.25
C ASN A 472 9.47 6.40 11.01
N GLY A 473 9.67 7.72 11.10
CA GLY A 473 10.97 8.37 10.93
C GLY A 473 11.52 8.26 9.50
N VAL A 474 10.64 8.04 8.52
CA VAL A 474 11.02 7.82 7.12
C VAL A 474 11.06 9.15 6.39
N PRO A 475 12.17 9.52 5.72
CA PRO A 475 12.19 10.69 4.85
C PRO A 475 11.16 10.56 3.72
N HIS A 476 10.29 11.55 3.56
CA HIS A 476 9.19 11.50 2.61
C HIS A 476 8.95 12.85 1.93
N ARG A 477 8.18 12.79 0.83
CA ARG A 477 7.84 13.91 -0.05
C ARG A 477 6.38 14.39 0.11
N LEU A 478 5.66 13.83 1.09
CA LEU A 478 4.26 14.18 1.41
C LEU A 478 4.10 15.38 2.34
#